data_AF-A0A4Z0YF66-F1
#
_entry.id   AF-A0A4Z0YF66-F1
#
_cell.length_a   1.000
_cell.length_b   1.000
_cell.length_c   1.000
_cell.angle_alpha   90.00
_cell.angle_beta   90.00
_cell.angle_gamma   90.00
#
_symmetry.space_group_name_H-M   'P 1'
#
loop_
_entity.id
_entity.type
_entity.pdbx_description
1 polymer ?
#
loop_
_entity_poly.entity_id
_entity_poly.type
_entity_poly.pdbx_seq_one_letter_code
_entity_poly.pdbx_strand_id
1 'polypeptide(L)' 'MADLNDLLRSDAKAKEYYESLPQYAREAAKKKAAEISTADALHLFAETFMQDDSYRGA' A
#
# COMPACT_ATOMS: atom_id res chain seq x y z
N MET A 1 -16.99 -6.23 3.36
CA MET A 1 -16.01 -5.15 3.53
C MET A 1 -15.14 -5.15 2.28
N ALA A 2 -14.82 -3.97 1.75
CA ALA A 2 -13.85 -3.86 0.68
C ALA A 2 -12.47 -3.71 1.34
N ASP A 3 -11.58 -4.65 1.06
CA ASP A 3 -10.25 -4.74 1.64
C ASP A 3 -9.20 -4.60 0.54
N LEU A 4 -7.93 -4.36 0.89
CA LEU A 4 -6.83 -4.22 -0.07
C LEU A 4 -6.82 -5.33 -1.12
N ASN A 5 -7.10 -6.57 -0.73
CA ASN A 5 -7.09 -7.71 -1.66
C ASN A 5 -8.23 -7.64 -2.71
N ASP A 6 -9.36 -7.04 -2.35
CA ASP A 6 -10.49 -6.79 -3.25
C ASP A 6 -10.15 -5.64 -4.22
N LEU A 7 -9.52 -4.57 -3.70
CA LEU A 7 -8.98 -3.48 -4.50
C LEU A 7 -7.94 -3.96 -5.53
N LEU A 8 -6.97 -4.79 -5.12
CA LEU A 8 -5.94 -5.34 -6.01
C LEU A 8 -6.51 -6.28 -7.09
N ARG A 9 -7.71 -6.81 -6.88
CA ARG A 9 -8.42 -7.64 -7.87
C ARG A 9 -9.29 -6.82 -8.80
N SER A 10 -9.93 -5.79 -8.27
CA SER A 10 -10.87 -4.93 -9.00
C SER A 10 -10.17 -3.82 -9.78
N ASP A 11 -9.00 -3.36 -9.34
CA ASP A 11 -8.27 -2.25 -9.93
C ASP A 11 -6.85 -2.68 -10.32
N ALA A 12 -6.64 -2.82 -11.63
CA ALA A 12 -5.35 -3.22 -12.20
C ALA A 12 -4.24 -2.20 -11.91
N LYS A 13 -4.55 -0.89 -11.85
CA LYS A 13 -3.55 0.14 -11.58
C LYS A 13 -3.12 0.09 -10.12
N ALA A 14 -4.06 -0.08 -9.20
CA ALA A 14 -3.74 -0.27 -7.79
C ALA A 14 -2.84 -1.51 -7.58
N LYS A 15 -3.11 -2.57 -8.33
CA LYS A 15 -2.28 -3.78 -8.34
C LYS A 15 -0.86 -3.53 -8.85
N GLU A 16 -0.71 -2.90 -10.02
CA GLU A 16 0.60 -2.56 -10.56
C GLU A 16 1.42 -1.68 -9.61
N TYR A 17 0.78 -0.67 -9.01
CA TYR A 17 1.42 0.17 -8.01
C TYR A 17 1.87 -0.65 -6.79
N TYR A 18 0.96 -1.45 -6.22
CA TYR A 18 1.28 -2.31 -5.08
C TYR A 18 2.44 -3.27 -5.40
N GLU A 19 2.48 -3.85 -6.60
CA GLU A 19 3.55 -4.76 -7.02
C GLU A 19 4.88 -4.04 -7.25
N SER A 20 4.84 -2.76 -7.65
CA SER A 20 6.01 -1.90 -7.77
C SER A 20 6.59 -1.46 -6.42
N LEU A 21 5.84 -1.58 -5.31
CA LEU A 21 6.33 -1.19 -4.00
C LEU A 21 7.42 -2.14 -3.48
N PRO A 22 8.37 -1.63 -2.66
CA PRO A 22 9.32 -2.47 -1.96
C PRO A 22 8.64 -3.53 -1.09
N GLN A 23 9.34 -4.65 -0.82
CA GLN A 23 8.77 -5.74 -0.01
C GLN A 23 8.29 -5.27 1.37
N TYR A 24 9.08 -4.45 2.08
CA TYR A 24 8.71 -3.96 3.40
C TYR A 24 7.44 -3.09 3.39
N ALA A 25 7.25 -2.26 2.35
CA ALA A 25 6.03 -1.46 2.16
C ALA A 25 4.81 -2.33 1.82
N ARG A 26 4.98 -3.35 0.98
CA ARG A 26 3.93 -4.34 0.68
C ARG A 26 3.48 -5.09 1.93
N GLU A 27 4.42 -5.52 2.78
CA GLU A 27 4.09 -6.19 4.03
C GLU A 27 3.37 -5.26 5.02
N ALA A 28 3.79 -3.99 5.10
CA ALA A 28 3.11 -2.99 5.91
C ALA A 28 1.67 -2.74 5.42
N ALA A 29 1.48 -2.61 4.11
CA ALA A 29 0.16 -2.44 3.50
C ALA A 29 -0.74 -3.66 3.72
N LYS A 30 -0.19 -4.88 3.67
CA LYS A 30 -0.91 -6.11 4.03
C LYS A 30 -1.38 -6.12 5.49
N LYS A 31 -0.54 -5.67 6.42
CA LYS A 31 -0.93 -5.55 7.85
C LYS A 31 -2.06 -4.55 8.07
N LYS A 32 -2.18 -3.57 7.18
CA LYS A 32 -3.21 -2.52 7.16
C LYS A 32 -4.27 -2.74 6.09
N ALA A 33 -4.40 -3.97 5.57
CA ALA A 33 -5.28 -4.27 4.44
C ALA A 33 -6.76 -3.96 4.71
N ALA A 34 -7.21 -4.03 5.96
CA ALA A 34 -8.58 -3.69 6.36
C ALA A 34 -8.85 -2.17 6.36
N GLU A 35 -7.80 -1.35 6.42
CA GLU A 35 -7.88 0.12 6.41
C GLU A 35 -7.68 0.67 4.98
N ILE A 36 -7.09 -0.12 4.07
CA ILE A 36 -6.83 0.26 2.68
C ILE A 36 -7.91 -0.33 1.78
N SER A 37 -8.90 0.50 1.43
CA SER A 37 -10.04 0.11 0.58
C SER A 37 -10.05 0.81 -0.78
N THR A 38 -9.15 1.78 -1.01
CA THR A 38 -9.06 2.56 -2.25
C THR A 38 -7.62 2.73 -2.72
N ALA A 39 -7.44 2.99 -4.03
CA ALA A 39 -6.12 3.22 -4.62
C ALA A 39 -5.41 4.44 -4.01
N ASP A 40 -6.17 5.50 -3.72
CA ASP A 40 -5.68 6.70 -3.04
C ASP A 40 -5.13 6.39 -1.64
N ALA A 41 -5.86 5.57 -0.86
CA ALA A 41 -5.42 5.16 0.47
C ALA A 41 -4.14 4.30 0.40
N LEU A 42 -4.01 3.46 -0.62
CA LEU A 42 -2.80 2.66 -0.85
C LEU A 42 -1.60 3.56 -1.18
N HIS A 43 -1.78 4.53 -2.08
CA HIS A 43 -0.74 5.51 -2.43
C HIS A 43 -0.30 6.31 -1.21
N LEU A 44 -1.25 6.92 -0.50
CA LEU A 44 -0.97 7.74 0.67
C LEU A 44 -0.25 6.94 1.77
N PHE A 45 -0.71 5.70 2.02
CA PHE A 45 -0.07 4.81 2.99
C PHE A 45 1.37 4.49 2.59
N ALA A 46 1.58 4.09 1.34
CA ALA A 46 2.89 3.70 0.85
C ALA A 46 3.87 4.88 0.84
N GLU A 47 3.45 6.06 0.36
CA GLU A 47 4.25 7.28 0.38
C GLU A 47 4.62 7.68 1.81
N THR A 48 3.64 7.75 2.72
CA THR A 48 3.89 8.11 4.12
C THR A 48 4.84 7.12 4.79
N PHE A 49 4.64 5.81 4.55
CA PHE A 49 5.45 4.77 5.16
C PHE A 49 6.89 4.77 4.63
N MET A 50 7.08 4.93 3.32
CA MET A 50 8.42 5.02 2.71
C MET A 50 9.14 6.32 3.10
N GLN A 51 8.39 7.41 3.30
CA GLN A 51 8.94 8.67 3.74
C GLN A 51 9.37 8.60 5.22
N ASP A 52 8.57 8.02 6.12
CA ASP A 52 8.95 7.80 7.52
C ASP A 52 10.19 6.88 7.64
N ASP A 53 10.28 5.83 6.81
CA ASP A 53 11.44 4.94 6.74
C ASP A 53 12.70 5.69 6.26
N SER A 54 12.58 6.56 5.25
CA SER A 54 13.68 7.42 4.80
C SER A 54 14.16 8.39 5.89
N TYR A 55 13.28 8.81 6.81
CA TYR A 55 13.64 9.66 7.95
C TYR A 55 14.28 8.89 9.11
N ARG A 56 13.99 7.60 9.27
CA ARG A 56 14.57 6.78 10.36
C ARG A 56 15.90 6.13 10.01
N GLY A 57 16.28 6.12 8.73
CA GLY A 57 17.54 5.57 8.23
C GLY A 57 18.68 6.58 8.00
N ALA A 58 18.47 7.87 8.30
CA ALA A 58 19.43 8.96 8.05
C ALA A 58 20.17 9.41 9.31
#